data_AF-A0A954P6L4-F1
#
_entry.id   AF-A0A954P6L4-F1
#
_cell.length_a   1.000
_cell.length_b   1.000
_cell.length_c   1.000
_cell.angle_alpha   90.00
_cell.angle_beta   90.00
_cell.angle_gamma   90.00
#
_symmetry.space_group_name_H-M   'P 1'
#
loop_
_entity.id
_entity.type
_entity.pdbx_description
1 polymer ?
#
loop_
_entity_poly.entity_id
_entity_poly.type
_entity_poly.pdbx_seq_one_letter_code
_entity_poly.pdbx_strand_id
1 'polypeptide(L)'
;MSFRFARLSRTAVMASLLTAALAAVVWQSGVQAQSSPEQVERQSREQAERAVQAERQRQEALQRAARTEAELREQQQVRLEQLRRFRENQEREAGERERRGAGSRGEHPLRLSEDQLAELQERARHAAHRHPNVTSARARLEQTEAEFRRSMLEAASEALEIQFSWLQTEQQIDELTAQRVRTADEPGRQQQLAAARQRLAELGLRRSFLLGDGNEEDTEEEEEEEHGRHGEAWPVGPMAGKLAEVLAGPLHLEFLDTPVRDAAPFLADTLKIPFHLDRRGLEEAGLEATLPLNIEVSDVPVGAGLQALTDLHPELAVVVTDYGLVLTAREGQLAERYISAHTYWRETLEDREEEESAEDEVDGDTRRPGTPFGRDESGDAAE
;
A
#
# COMPACT_ATOMS: atom_id res chain seq x y z
N MET A 1 29.24 -6.65 56.60
CA MET A 1 28.21 -7.61 56.13
C MET A 1 28.23 -7.59 54.61
N SER A 2 28.90 -8.56 53.99
CA SER A 2 29.15 -8.59 52.54
C SER A 2 28.18 -9.55 51.86
N PHE A 3 27.21 -9.00 51.12
CA PHE A 3 26.27 -9.79 50.32
C PHE A 3 26.96 -10.27 49.04
N ARG A 4 27.22 -11.58 48.95
CA ARG A 4 27.60 -12.25 47.71
C ARG A 4 26.32 -12.61 46.96
N PHE A 5 25.97 -11.85 45.93
CA PHE A 5 24.95 -12.25 44.95
C PHE A 5 25.51 -13.37 44.08
N ALA A 6 24.97 -14.57 44.22
CA ALA A 6 25.21 -15.67 43.30
C ALA A 6 24.59 -15.31 41.95
N ARG A 7 25.44 -15.08 40.94
CA ARG A 7 25.03 -15.03 39.53
C ARG A 7 24.57 -16.44 39.14
N LEU A 8 23.29 -16.72 39.31
CA LEU A 8 22.64 -17.84 38.65
C LEU A 8 22.67 -17.54 37.14
N SER A 9 23.29 -18.43 36.38
CA SER A 9 23.38 -18.31 34.93
C SER A 9 21.98 -18.30 34.33
N ARG A 10 21.74 -17.44 33.34
CA ARG A 10 20.48 -17.38 32.58
C ARG A 10 20.03 -18.75 32.05
N THR A 11 20.97 -19.66 31.85
CA THR A 11 20.73 -21.05 31.44
C THR A 11 19.93 -21.86 32.47
N ALA A 12 20.11 -21.63 33.78
CA ALA A 12 19.38 -22.35 34.83
C ALA A 12 17.92 -21.90 34.93
N VAL A 13 17.64 -20.62 34.68
CA VAL A 13 16.28 -20.08 34.67
C VAL A 13 15.51 -20.58 33.43
N MET A 14 16.18 -20.63 32.27
CA MET A 14 15.58 -21.15 31.03
C MET A 14 15.24 -22.65 31.15
N ALA A 15 16.12 -23.46 31.76
CA ALA A 15 15.85 -24.89 31.95
C ALA A 15 14.63 -25.15 32.87
N SER A 16 14.46 -24.35 33.93
CA SER A 16 13.31 -24.48 34.84
C SER A 16 11.99 -24.10 34.16
N LEU A 17 11.98 -23.09 33.28
CA LEU A 17 10.78 -22.69 32.54
C LEU A 17 10.39 -23.72 31.48
N LEU A 18 11.37 -24.31 30.78
CA LEU A 18 11.13 -25.37 29.80
C LEU A 18 10.53 -26.63 30.44
N THR A 19 11.01 -26.99 31.63
CA THR A 19 10.49 -28.15 32.38
C THR A 19 9.05 -27.91 32.85
N ALA A 20 8.71 -26.69 33.28
CA ALA A 20 7.35 -26.33 33.67
C ALA A 20 6.37 -26.32 32.48
N ALA A 21 6.80 -25.83 31.32
CA ALA A 21 5.99 -25.81 30.11
C ALA A 21 5.69 -27.23 29.58
N LEU A 22 6.68 -28.13 29.61
CA LEU A 22 6.49 -29.54 29.24
C LEU A 22 5.55 -30.28 30.19
N ALA A 23 5.63 -30.00 31.50
CA ALA A 23 4.70 -30.57 32.48
C ALA A 23 3.24 -30.11 32.25
N ALA A 24 3.02 -28.86 31.82
CA ALA A 24 1.70 -28.35 31.51
C ALA A 24 1.08 -29.03 30.27
N VAL A 25 1.88 -29.24 29.21
CA VAL A 25 1.42 -29.92 27.98
C VAL A 25 1.08 -31.39 28.22
N VAL A 26 1.90 -32.09 29.02
CA VAL A 26 1.65 -33.50 29.38
C VAL A 26 0.41 -33.64 30.29
N TRP A 27 0.19 -32.69 31.20
CA TRP A 27 -1.02 -32.69 32.03
C TRP A 27 -2.29 -32.41 31.22
N GLN A 28 -2.23 -31.50 30.25
CA GLN A 28 -3.37 -31.14 29.41
C GLN A 28 -3.76 -32.25 28.41
N SER A 29 -2.78 -33.03 27.93
CA SER A 29 -3.04 -34.22 27.10
C SER A 29 -3.55 -35.42 27.90
N GLY A 30 -3.17 -35.55 29.18
CA GLY A 30 -3.70 -36.59 30.08
C GLY A 30 -5.17 -36.40 30.48
N VAL A 31 -5.66 -35.16 30.54
CA VAL A 31 -7.06 -34.86 30.92
C VAL A 31 -8.05 -35.11 29.76
N GLN A 32 -7.59 -35.15 28.50
CA GLN A 32 -8.44 -35.47 27.34
C GLN A 32 -8.72 -36.97 27.14
N ALA A 33 -8.08 -37.86 27.90
CA ALA A 33 -8.30 -39.31 27.76
C ALA A 33 -9.63 -39.81 28.35
N GLN A 34 -10.43 -38.97 29.00
CA GLN A 34 -11.75 -39.34 29.54
C GLN A 34 -12.95 -38.72 28.81
N SER A 35 -12.74 -37.82 27.86
CA SER A 35 -13.84 -37.32 27.02
C SER A 35 -14.27 -38.40 26.03
N SER A 36 -15.54 -38.80 26.10
CA SER A 36 -16.15 -39.70 25.13
C SER A 36 -15.95 -39.13 23.71
N PRO A 37 -15.70 -39.95 22.67
CA PRO A 37 -15.59 -39.48 21.29
C PRO A 37 -16.78 -38.61 20.86
N GLU A 38 -17.98 -38.86 21.40
CA GLU A 38 -19.16 -38.04 21.18
C GLU A 38 -19.04 -36.60 21.71
N GLN A 39 -18.31 -36.40 22.82
CA GLN A 39 -18.08 -35.06 23.37
C GLN A 39 -17.11 -34.25 22.52
N VAL A 40 -16.08 -34.91 21.96
CA VAL A 40 -15.13 -34.25 21.05
C VAL A 40 -15.84 -33.83 19.76
N GLU A 41 -16.70 -34.69 19.20
CA GLU A 41 -17.45 -34.36 17.99
C GLU A 41 -18.48 -33.24 18.22
N ARG A 42 -19.14 -33.22 19.38
CA ARG A 42 -20.03 -32.10 19.78
C ARG A 42 -19.25 -30.80 19.93
N GLN A 43 -18.10 -30.82 20.59
CA GLN A 43 -17.25 -29.63 20.74
C GLN A 43 -16.73 -29.13 19.39
N SER A 44 -16.31 -30.02 18.48
CA SER A 44 -15.86 -29.60 17.15
C SER A 44 -17.01 -29.00 16.32
N ARG A 45 -18.23 -29.54 16.42
CA ARG A 45 -19.41 -28.97 15.76
C ARG A 45 -19.77 -27.61 16.34
N GLU A 46 -19.80 -27.46 17.66
CA GLU A 46 -20.05 -26.16 18.32
C GLU A 46 -18.99 -25.12 17.94
N GLN A 47 -17.71 -25.51 17.84
CA GLN A 47 -16.64 -24.61 17.40
C GLN A 47 -16.81 -24.20 15.93
N ALA A 48 -17.16 -25.15 15.05
CA ALA A 48 -17.43 -24.87 13.64
C ALA A 48 -18.63 -23.92 13.47
N GLU A 49 -19.72 -24.14 14.22
CA GLU A 49 -20.89 -23.25 14.22
C GLU A 49 -20.55 -21.84 14.70
N ARG A 50 -19.73 -21.71 15.76
CA ARG A 50 -19.24 -20.40 16.23
C ARG A 50 -18.37 -19.70 15.19
N ALA A 51 -17.49 -20.42 14.49
CA ALA A 51 -16.67 -19.86 13.43
C ALA A 51 -17.51 -19.33 12.26
N VAL A 52 -18.53 -20.09 11.84
CA VAL A 52 -19.48 -19.65 10.79
C VAL A 52 -20.29 -18.43 11.25
N GLN A 53 -20.73 -18.39 12.52
CA GLN A 53 -21.43 -17.23 13.07
C GLN A 53 -20.52 -15.99 13.14
N ALA A 54 -19.26 -16.15 13.54
CA ALA A 54 -18.29 -15.06 13.60
C ALA A 54 -18.01 -14.49 12.20
N GLU A 55 -17.85 -15.34 11.19
CA GLU A 55 -17.63 -14.90 9.81
C GLU A 55 -18.84 -14.15 9.25
N ARG A 56 -20.06 -14.62 9.56
CA ARG A 56 -21.28 -13.90 9.19
C ARG A 56 -21.36 -12.52 9.86
N GLN A 57 -21.02 -12.42 11.14
CA GLN A 57 -20.98 -11.14 11.85
C GLN A 57 -19.93 -10.19 11.24
N ARG A 58 -18.77 -10.72 10.84
CA ARG A 58 -17.73 -9.96 10.15
C ARG A 58 -18.22 -9.42 8.81
N GLN A 59 -18.89 -10.25 8.01
CA GLN A 59 -19.47 -9.81 6.74
C GLN A 59 -20.56 -8.75 6.94
N GLU A 60 -21.43 -8.92 7.93
CA GLU A 60 -22.44 -7.92 8.28
C GLU A 60 -21.81 -6.60 8.74
N ALA A 61 -20.71 -6.64 9.50
CA ALA A 61 -19.97 -5.45 9.91
C ALA A 61 -19.32 -4.73 8.71
N LEU A 62 -18.69 -5.46 7.80
CA LEU A 62 -18.12 -4.90 6.56
C LEU A 62 -19.18 -4.25 5.68
N GLN A 63 -20.36 -4.88 5.54
CA GLN A 63 -21.47 -4.29 4.79
C GLN A 63 -22.00 -3.01 5.44
N ARG A 64 -22.03 -2.94 6.78
CA ARG A 64 -22.40 -1.69 7.49
C ARG A 64 -21.38 -0.60 7.27
N ALA A 65 -20.09 -0.91 7.38
CA ALA A 65 -19.01 0.04 7.12
C ALA A 65 -19.05 0.59 5.68
N ALA A 66 -19.25 -0.28 4.69
CA ALA A 66 -19.37 0.12 3.29
C ALA A 66 -20.57 1.06 3.05
N ARG A 67 -21.71 0.83 3.72
CA ARG A 67 -22.88 1.72 3.65
C ARG A 67 -22.60 3.09 4.27
N THR A 68 -21.96 3.13 5.45
CA THR A 68 -21.62 4.40 6.09
C THR A 68 -20.61 5.21 5.27
N GLU A 69 -19.67 4.54 4.60
CA GLU A 69 -18.72 5.22 3.71
C GLU A 69 -19.42 5.78 2.46
N ALA A 70 -20.35 5.03 1.86
CA ALA A 70 -21.15 5.51 0.74
C ALA A 70 -22.01 6.72 1.13
N GLU A 71 -22.66 6.70 2.29
CA GLU A 71 -23.42 7.85 2.82
C GLU A 71 -22.53 9.07 3.04
N LEU A 72 -21.31 8.89 3.56
CA LEU A 72 -20.36 9.98 3.76
C LEU A 72 -19.91 10.60 2.43
N ARG A 73 -19.62 9.76 1.42
CA ARG A 73 -19.26 10.22 0.06
C ARG A 73 -20.41 11.00 -0.58
N GLU A 74 -21.66 10.55 -0.42
CA GLU A 74 -22.84 11.28 -0.92
C GLU A 74 -22.99 12.64 -0.22
N GLN A 75 -22.81 12.71 1.10
CA GLN A 75 -22.84 13.98 1.84
C GLN A 75 -21.73 14.94 1.38
N GLN A 76 -20.52 14.43 1.12
CA GLN A 76 -19.41 15.23 0.59
C GLN A 76 -19.73 15.78 -0.81
N GLN A 77 -20.31 14.98 -1.70
CA GLN A 77 -20.71 15.42 -3.03
C GLN A 77 -21.79 16.52 -2.97
N VAL A 78 -22.82 16.34 -2.13
CA VAL A 78 -23.85 17.36 -1.91
C VAL A 78 -23.23 18.67 -1.40
N ARG A 79 -22.27 18.59 -0.47
CA ARG A 79 -21.56 19.77 0.05
C ARG A 79 -20.73 20.49 -1.04
N LEU A 80 -20.03 19.75 -1.90
CA LEU A 80 -19.29 20.32 -3.02
C LEU A 80 -20.23 20.99 -4.03
N GLU A 81 -21.38 20.39 -4.31
CA GLU A 81 -22.38 20.99 -5.19
C GLU A 81 -22.97 22.29 -4.61
N GLN A 82 -23.23 22.32 -3.29
CA GLN A 82 -23.66 23.54 -2.60
C GLN A 82 -22.62 24.66 -2.71
N LEU A 83 -21.33 24.36 -2.53
CA LEU A 83 -20.25 25.33 -2.68
C LEU A 83 -20.13 25.83 -4.13
N ARG A 84 -20.29 24.94 -5.11
CA ARG A 84 -20.31 25.30 -6.53
C ARG A 84 -21.45 26.26 -6.86
N ARG A 85 -22.68 25.93 -6.45
CA ARG A 85 -23.86 26.81 -6.63
C ARG A 85 -23.69 28.15 -5.94
N PHE A 86 -23.08 28.18 -4.76
CA PHE A 86 -22.78 29.42 -4.06
C PHE A 86 -21.81 30.30 -4.85
N ARG A 87 -20.76 29.72 -5.43
CA ARG A 87 -19.80 30.44 -6.29
C ARG A 87 -20.47 30.97 -7.56
N GLU A 88 -21.26 30.16 -8.24
CA GLU A 88 -22.01 30.56 -9.44
C GLU A 88 -22.98 31.73 -9.15
N ASN A 89 -23.62 31.73 -7.98
CA ASN A 89 -24.44 32.86 -7.53
C ASN A 89 -23.62 34.13 -7.26
N GLN A 90 -22.44 34.02 -6.63
CA GLN A 90 -21.53 35.15 -6.42
C GLN A 90 -21.08 35.77 -7.74
N GLU A 91 -20.72 34.93 -8.72
CA GLU A 91 -20.31 35.39 -10.06
C GLU A 91 -21.48 36.05 -10.81
N ARG A 92 -22.70 35.50 -10.68
CA ARG A 92 -23.90 36.10 -11.24
C ARG A 92 -24.22 37.46 -10.61
N GLU A 93 -24.13 37.58 -9.30
CA GLU A 93 -24.32 38.85 -8.60
C GLU A 93 -23.26 39.89 -8.99
N ALA A 94 -22.00 39.49 -9.14
CA ALA A 94 -20.92 40.35 -9.62
C ALA A 94 -21.21 40.86 -11.04
N GLY A 95 -21.59 39.96 -11.96
CA GLY A 95 -21.96 40.35 -13.33
C GLY A 95 -23.20 41.24 -13.41
N GLU A 96 -24.20 41.04 -12.54
CA GLU A 96 -25.36 41.95 -12.45
C GLU A 96 -24.98 43.34 -11.92
N ARG A 97 -24.05 43.43 -10.96
CA ARG A 97 -23.53 44.72 -10.47
C ARG A 97 -22.79 45.48 -11.57
N GLU A 98 -21.98 44.81 -12.37
CA GLU A 98 -21.30 45.42 -13.52
C GLU A 98 -22.32 45.95 -14.55
N ARG A 99 -23.34 45.15 -14.89
CA ARG A 99 -24.40 45.57 -15.83
C ARG A 99 -25.23 46.74 -15.32
N ARG A 100 -25.51 46.81 -14.01
CA ARG A 100 -26.22 47.95 -13.39
C ARG A 100 -25.32 49.18 -13.28
N GLY A 101 -24.01 49.00 -13.11
CA GLY A 101 -23.02 50.09 -13.00
C GLY A 101 -22.67 50.77 -14.33
N ALA A 102 -22.77 50.08 -15.46
CA ALA A 102 -22.39 50.59 -16.79
C ALA A 102 -23.24 51.78 -17.30
N GLY A 103 -24.37 52.08 -16.65
CA GLY A 103 -25.21 53.25 -16.96
C GLY A 103 -24.84 54.54 -16.23
N SER A 104 -23.97 54.49 -15.21
CA SER A 104 -23.54 55.68 -14.47
C SER A 104 -22.31 56.30 -15.16
N ARG A 105 -22.57 57.28 -16.03
CA ARG A 105 -21.54 58.10 -16.67
C ARG A 105 -20.68 58.80 -15.60
N GLY A 106 -19.41 58.38 -15.50
CA GLY A 106 -18.31 59.31 -15.26
C GLY A 106 -17.91 59.61 -13.82
N GLU A 107 -18.19 58.73 -12.85
CA GLU A 107 -17.49 58.79 -11.57
C GLU A 107 -16.33 57.80 -11.60
N HIS A 108 -15.12 58.33 -11.79
CA HIS A 108 -13.89 57.55 -11.67
C HIS A 108 -13.92 56.80 -10.32
N PRO A 109 -13.71 55.46 -10.30
CA PRO A 109 -13.58 54.75 -9.04
C PRO A 109 -12.42 55.42 -8.30
N LEU A 110 -12.74 56.06 -7.18
CA LEU A 110 -11.75 56.62 -6.27
C LEU A 110 -10.81 55.47 -5.96
N ARG A 111 -9.61 55.49 -6.56
CA ARG A 111 -8.52 54.59 -6.21
C ARG A 111 -8.17 54.95 -4.78
N LEU A 112 -8.79 54.23 -3.85
CA LEU A 112 -8.39 54.27 -2.46
C LEU A 112 -6.92 53.87 -2.44
N SER A 113 -6.11 54.69 -1.79
CA SER A 113 -4.73 54.33 -1.51
C SER A 113 -4.70 53.02 -0.73
N GLU A 114 -3.60 52.28 -0.84
CA GLU A 114 -3.39 51.02 -0.12
C GLU A 114 -3.63 51.19 1.40
N ASP A 115 -3.23 52.33 1.95
CA ASP A 115 -3.49 52.72 3.35
C ASP A 115 -4.98 52.88 3.67
N GLN A 116 -5.76 53.49 2.77
CA GLN A 116 -7.21 53.62 2.95
C GLN A 116 -7.93 52.28 2.82
N LEU A 117 -7.38 51.37 2.00
CA LEU A 117 -7.89 50.01 1.85
C LEU A 117 -7.63 49.19 3.12
N ALA A 118 -6.44 49.34 3.72
CA ALA A 118 -6.10 48.76 5.02
C ALA A 118 -7.00 49.31 6.14
N GLU A 119 -7.23 50.63 6.20
CA GLU A 119 -8.10 51.24 7.21
C GLU A 119 -9.56 50.78 7.06
N LEU A 120 -10.06 50.63 5.82
CA LEU A 120 -11.39 50.08 5.55
C LEU A 120 -11.51 48.62 5.94
N GLN A 121 -10.48 47.80 5.67
CA GLN A 121 -10.43 46.41 6.11
C GLN A 121 -10.44 46.30 7.64
N GLU A 122 -9.70 47.17 8.33
CA GLU A 122 -9.65 47.20 9.79
C GLU A 122 -10.99 47.66 10.41
N ARG A 123 -11.63 48.69 9.82
CA ARG A 123 -12.99 49.11 10.20
C ARG A 123 -14.02 48.01 9.93
N ALA A 124 -13.91 47.28 8.82
CA ALA A 124 -14.79 46.17 8.51
C ALA A 124 -14.61 45.01 9.50
N ARG A 125 -13.37 44.66 9.89
CA ARG A 125 -13.09 43.69 10.97
C ARG A 125 -13.70 44.14 12.30
N HIS A 126 -13.54 45.41 12.66
CA HIS A 126 -14.14 45.97 13.87
C HIS A 126 -15.67 45.97 13.84
N ALA A 127 -16.29 46.27 12.70
CA ALA A 127 -17.74 46.22 12.54
C ALA A 127 -18.29 44.79 12.59
N ALA A 128 -17.59 43.83 11.97
CA ALA A 128 -17.92 42.41 12.03
C ALA A 128 -17.90 41.88 13.47
N HIS A 129 -16.95 42.33 14.30
CA HIS A 129 -16.91 41.99 15.73
C HIS A 129 -18.04 42.58 16.57
N ARG A 130 -18.66 43.69 16.12
CA ARG A 130 -19.77 44.33 16.84
C ARG A 130 -21.14 43.80 16.42
N HIS A 131 -21.23 43.04 15.34
CA HIS A 131 -22.52 42.54 14.86
C HIS A 131 -22.87 41.21 15.55
N PRO A 132 -23.96 41.14 16.34
CA PRO A 132 -24.29 39.97 17.16
C PRO A 132 -24.48 38.68 16.33
N ASN A 133 -24.92 38.81 15.09
CA ASN A 133 -25.07 37.69 14.15
C ASN A 133 -23.73 37.09 13.69
N VAL A 134 -22.68 37.91 13.55
CA VAL A 134 -21.36 37.42 13.11
C VAL A 134 -20.66 36.72 14.27
N THR A 135 -20.77 37.28 15.48
CA THR A 135 -20.26 36.62 16.69
C THR A 135 -20.97 35.30 16.98
N SER A 136 -22.30 35.21 16.79
CA SER A 136 -23.02 33.96 17.00
C SER A 136 -22.75 32.92 15.90
N ALA A 137 -22.59 33.34 14.65
CA ALA A 137 -22.16 32.46 13.57
C ALA A 137 -20.74 31.91 13.80
N ARG A 138 -19.80 32.74 14.26
CA ARG A 138 -18.44 32.31 14.60
C ARG A 138 -18.43 31.31 15.76
N ALA A 139 -19.19 31.58 16.83
CA ALA A 139 -19.30 30.67 17.96
C ALA A 139 -19.88 29.30 17.56
N ARG A 140 -20.88 29.28 16.66
CA ARG A 140 -21.41 28.02 16.10
C ARG A 140 -20.36 27.28 15.28
N LEU A 141 -19.58 28.00 14.47
CA LEU A 141 -18.53 27.39 13.66
C LEU A 141 -17.43 26.78 14.55
N GLU A 142 -16.96 27.52 15.56
CA GLU A 142 -16.00 27.03 16.55
C GLU A 142 -16.54 25.81 17.32
N GLN A 143 -17.83 25.80 17.67
CA GLN A 143 -18.48 24.64 18.29
C GLN A 143 -18.52 23.43 17.35
N THR A 144 -18.96 23.61 16.10
CA THR A 144 -19.01 22.50 15.12
C THR A 144 -17.62 21.95 14.79
N GLU A 145 -16.61 22.81 14.77
CA GLU A 145 -15.22 22.38 14.57
C GLU A 145 -14.71 21.58 15.76
N ALA A 146 -15.03 21.99 16.99
CA ALA A 146 -14.68 21.24 18.18
C ALA A 146 -15.39 19.87 18.23
N GLU A 147 -16.68 19.81 17.86
CA GLU A 147 -17.44 18.56 17.75
C GLU A 147 -16.84 17.63 16.68
N PHE A 148 -16.47 18.16 15.52
CA PHE A 148 -15.80 17.41 14.46
C PHE A 148 -14.44 16.86 14.90
N ARG A 149 -13.59 17.70 15.53
CA ARG A 149 -12.30 17.25 16.07
C ARG A 149 -12.46 16.15 17.11
N ARG A 150 -13.48 16.24 17.97
CA ARG A 150 -13.78 15.20 18.96
C ARG A 150 -14.20 13.89 18.28
N SER A 151 -15.08 13.96 17.28
CA SER A 151 -15.51 12.79 16.51
C SER A 151 -14.34 12.13 15.76
N MET A 152 -13.42 12.92 15.19
CA MET A 152 -12.21 12.38 14.56
C MET A 152 -11.29 11.67 15.57
N LEU A 153 -11.10 12.23 16.76
CA LEU A 153 -10.29 11.59 17.81
C LEU A 153 -10.92 10.28 18.31
N GLU A 154 -12.25 10.23 18.40
CA GLU A 154 -12.99 9.02 18.76
C GLU A 154 -12.84 7.94 17.69
N ALA A 155 -13.03 8.28 16.40
CA ALA A 155 -12.82 7.36 15.29
C ALA A 155 -11.36 6.87 15.18
N ALA A 156 -10.38 7.74 15.42
CA ALA A 156 -8.97 7.36 15.46
C ALA A 156 -8.67 6.40 16.62
N SER A 157 -9.30 6.59 17.78
CA SER A 157 -9.18 5.67 18.92
C SER A 157 -9.76 4.30 18.60
N GLU A 158 -10.94 4.24 17.98
CA GLU A 158 -11.57 2.98 17.56
C GLU A 158 -10.71 2.24 16.52
N ALA A 159 -10.12 2.96 15.55
CA ALA A 159 -9.22 2.37 14.56
C ALA A 159 -7.97 1.76 15.21
N LEU A 160 -7.37 2.44 16.19
CA LEU A 160 -6.24 1.92 16.95
C LEU A 160 -6.61 0.68 17.76
N GLU A 161 -7.79 0.64 18.38
CA GLU A 161 -8.26 -0.56 19.10
C GLU A 161 -8.40 -1.77 18.16
N ILE A 162 -8.95 -1.57 16.96
CA ILE A 162 -9.04 -2.62 15.93
C ILE A 162 -7.63 -3.10 15.55
N GLN A 163 -6.69 -2.19 15.30
CA GLN A 163 -5.31 -2.54 14.95
C GLN A 163 -4.61 -3.33 16.07
N PHE A 164 -4.78 -2.94 17.33
CA PHE A 164 -4.25 -3.68 18.48
C PHE A 164 -4.87 -5.08 18.60
N SER A 165 -6.18 -5.22 18.38
CA SER A 165 -6.84 -6.53 18.39
C SER A 165 -6.27 -7.46 17.31
N TRP A 166 -5.97 -6.92 16.13
CA TRP A 166 -5.44 -7.67 15.00
C TRP A 166 -4.01 -8.17 15.29
N LEU A 167 -3.14 -7.30 15.78
CA LEU A 167 -1.80 -7.68 16.25
C LEU A 167 -1.85 -8.77 17.34
N GLN A 168 -2.81 -8.69 18.25
CA GLN A 168 -2.99 -9.72 19.27
C GLN A 168 -3.42 -11.06 18.65
N THR A 169 -4.26 -11.06 17.62
CA THR A 169 -4.65 -12.28 16.91
C THR A 169 -3.49 -12.88 16.11
N GLU A 170 -2.64 -12.08 15.48
CA GLU A 170 -1.43 -12.57 14.81
C GLU A 170 -0.48 -13.25 15.81
N GLN A 171 -0.23 -12.62 16.96
CA GLN A 171 0.58 -13.24 18.02
C GLN A 171 0.01 -14.57 18.49
N GLN A 172 -1.32 -14.68 18.62
CA GLN A 172 -1.97 -15.94 18.96
C GLN A 172 -1.80 -17.01 17.87
N ILE A 173 -1.88 -16.61 16.60
CA ILE A 173 -1.64 -17.52 15.46
C ILE A 173 -0.20 -18.00 15.47
N ASP A 174 0.77 -17.12 15.72
CA ASP A 174 2.19 -17.47 15.80
C ASP A 174 2.48 -18.39 16.98
N GLU A 175 1.89 -18.12 18.16
CA GLU A 175 1.99 -19.00 19.32
C GLU A 175 1.40 -20.38 19.04
N LEU A 176 0.21 -20.45 18.43
CA LEU A 176 -0.42 -21.72 18.05
C LEU A 176 0.40 -22.46 16.98
N THR A 177 1.00 -21.74 16.04
CA THR A 177 1.88 -22.30 15.01
C THR A 177 3.15 -22.84 15.63
N ALA A 178 3.77 -22.09 16.55
CA ALA A 178 4.95 -22.52 17.29
C ALA A 178 4.64 -23.72 18.21
N GLN A 179 3.46 -23.75 18.84
CA GLN A 179 3.00 -24.92 19.60
C GLN A 179 2.82 -26.13 18.69
N ARG A 180 2.20 -25.98 17.51
CA ARG A 180 2.05 -27.04 16.52
C ARG A 180 3.40 -27.58 16.05
N VAL A 181 4.38 -26.71 15.79
CA VAL A 181 5.74 -27.12 15.39
C VAL A 181 6.41 -27.89 16.52
N ARG A 182 6.30 -27.44 17.77
CA ARG A 182 6.88 -28.14 18.94
C ARG A 182 6.24 -29.50 19.20
N THR A 183 4.93 -29.65 18.96
CA THR A 183 4.24 -30.95 19.10
C THR A 183 4.43 -31.86 17.88
N ALA A 184 4.98 -31.34 16.78
CA ALA A 184 5.10 -32.09 15.54
C ALA A 184 6.42 -32.86 15.38
N ASP A 185 7.21 -32.99 16.46
CA ASP A 185 8.41 -33.83 16.54
C ASP A 185 8.09 -35.33 16.75
N GLU A 186 6.91 -35.77 16.29
CA GLU A 186 6.47 -37.16 16.35
C GLU A 186 6.69 -37.87 15.00
N PRO A 187 7.35 -39.05 14.98
CA PRO A 187 7.58 -39.85 13.77
C PRO A 187 6.30 -40.32 13.05
N GLY A 188 5.11 -40.07 13.62
CA GLY A 188 3.81 -40.32 12.97
C GLY A 188 3.51 -39.38 11.79
N ARG A 189 4.20 -38.25 11.64
CA ARG A 189 3.90 -37.26 10.59
C ARG A 189 4.21 -37.74 9.18
N GLN A 190 5.25 -38.55 9.00
CA GLN A 190 5.53 -39.15 7.69
C GLN A 190 4.45 -40.17 7.28
N GLN A 191 3.94 -40.95 8.23
CA GLN A 191 2.84 -41.89 7.97
C GLN A 191 1.52 -41.16 7.71
N GLN A 192 1.22 -40.08 8.44
CA GLN A 192 0.01 -39.29 8.22
C GLN A 192 0.06 -38.50 6.90
N LEU A 193 1.22 -37.96 6.52
CA LEU A 193 1.41 -37.31 5.20
C LEU A 193 1.34 -38.33 4.05
N ALA A 194 1.89 -39.54 4.22
CA ALA A 194 1.76 -40.61 3.23
C ALA A 194 0.30 -41.06 3.08
N ALA A 195 -0.43 -41.22 4.18
CA ALA A 195 -1.85 -41.57 4.18
C ALA A 195 -2.74 -40.44 3.60
N ALA A 196 -2.42 -39.18 3.88
CA ALA A 196 -3.12 -38.03 3.30
C ALA A 196 -2.87 -37.90 1.79
N ARG A 197 -1.64 -38.16 1.31
CA ARG A 197 -1.32 -38.22 -0.12
C ARG A 197 -2.05 -39.36 -0.82
N GLN A 198 -2.14 -40.54 -0.22
CA GLN A 198 -2.94 -41.65 -0.74
C GLN A 198 -4.43 -41.29 -0.84
N ARG A 199 -5.01 -40.65 0.19
CA ARG A 199 -6.41 -40.20 0.16
C ARG A 199 -6.67 -39.10 -0.86
N LEU A 200 -5.74 -38.16 -1.04
CA LEU A 200 -5.83 -37.14 -2.08
C LEU A 200 -5.73 -37.74 -3.49
N ALA A 201 -4.91 -38.78 -3.69
CA ALA A 201 -4.84 -39.51 -4.97
C ALA A 201 -6.16 -40.26 -5.27
N GLU A 202 -6.77 -40.90 -4.26
CA GLU A 202 -8.09 -41.54 -4.40
C GLU A 202 -9.21 -40.52 -4.69
N LEU A 203 -9.12 -39.31 -4.12
CA LEU A 203 -10.08 -38.23 -4.39
C LEU A 203 -9.82 -37.52 -5.72
N GLY A 204 -8.57 -37.42 -6.17
CA GLY A 204 -8.17 -36.91 -7.48
C GLY A 204 -8.73 -37.77 -8.62
N LEU A 205 -8.77 -39.10 -8.44
CA LEU A 205 -9.41 -40.04 -9.35
C LEU A 205 -10.96 -39.94 -9.37
N ARG A 206 -11.58 -39.31 -8.36
CA ARG A 206 -13.02 -39.05 -8.35
C ARG A 206 -13.40 -37.68 -8.92
N ARG A 207 -12.48 -36.71 -8.95
CA ARG A 207 -12.77 -35.37 -9.43
C ARG A 207 -12.84 -35.30 -10.96
N SER A 208 -12.04 -36.08 -11.68
CA SER A 208 -12.11 -36.21 -13.14
C SER A 208 -13.35 -36.97 -13.65
N PHE A 209 -14.10 -37.65 -12.78
CA PHE A 209 -15.33 -38.35 -13.16
C PHE A 209 -16.61 -37.54 -12.86
N LEU A 210 -16.52 -36.46 -12.08
CA LEU A 210 -17.67 -35.62 -11.69
C LEU A 210 -17.71 -34.25 -12.39
N LEU A 211 -16.60 -33.80 -12.96
CA LEU A 211 -16.54 -32.66 -13.87
C LEU A 211 -16.51 -33.25 -15.28
N GLY A 212 -17.70 -33.43 -15.86
CA GLY A 212 -17.86 -34.00 -17.20
C GLY A 212 -17.02 -33.25 -18.24
N ASP A 213 -16.62 -33.99 -19.27
CA ASP A 213 -16.02 -33.53 -20.52
C ASP A 213 -16.90 -32.47 -21.21
N GLY A 214 -16.95 -31.27 -20.64
CA GLY A 214 -17.60 -30.10 -21.21
C GLY A 214 -16.61 -29.40 -22.13
N ASN A 215 -16.67 -29.80 -23.40
CA ASN A 215 -16.40 -28.98 -24.59
C ASN A 215 -15.42 -27.80 -24.42
N GLU A 216 -14.18 -28.01 -24.87
CA GLU A 216 -13.21 -26.97 -25.23
C GLU A 216 -13.73 -26.18 -26.44
N GLU A 217 -14.62 -25.22 -26.24
CA GLU A 217 -14.90 -24.17 -27.22
C GLU A 217 -15.04 -22.83 -26.47
N ASP A 218 -14.12 -21.91 -26.81
CA ASP A 218 -14.19 -20.46 -26.61
C ASP A 218 -14.13 -19.92 -25.16
N THR A 219 -12.91 -19.80 -24.61
CA THR A 219 -12.62 -18.88 -23.49
C THR A 219 -11.30 -18.16 -23.76
N GLU A 220 -11.30 -17.28 -24.78
CA GLU A 220 -10.19 -16.34 -25.06
C GLU A 220 -10.45 -14.93 -24.47
N GLU A 221 -11.44 -14.72 -23.59
CA GLU A 221 -11.89 -13.37 -23.17
C GLU A 221 -11.72 -13.03 -21.67
N GLU A 222 -11.04 -13.83 -20.84
CA GLU A 222 -10.93 -13.57 -19.38
C GLU A 222 -9.53 -13.20 -18.85
N GLU A 223 -8.57 -12.76 -19.69
CA GLU A 223 -7.22 -12.36 -19.22
C GLU A 223 -7.01 -10.84 -19.01
N GLU A 224 -8.01 -9.97 -19.24
CA GLU A 224 -7.80 -8.50 -19.16
C GLU A 224 -8.11 -7.83 -17.80
N GLU A 225 -8.61 -8.54 -16.77
CA GLU A 225 -9.08 -7.90 -15.52
C GLU A 225 -8.16 -8.01 -14.29
N GLU A 226 -6.96 -8.60 -14.38
CA GLU A 226 -6.09 -8.80 -13.19
C GLU A 226 -5.10 -7.65 -12.87
N HIS A 227 -5.07 -6.57 -13.66
CA HIS A 227 -4.21 -5.41 -13.37
C HIS A 227 -4.86 -4.34 -12.47
N GLY A 228 -5.98 -4.66 -11.81
CA GLY A 228 -6.69 -3.77 -10.89
C GLY A 228 -6.10 -3.65 -9.48
N ARG A 229 -4.81 -3.94 -9.27
CA ARG A 229 -4.16 -3.72 -7.96
C ARG A 229 -3.47 -2.36 -7.95
N HIS A 230 -4.17 -1.43 -7.30
CA HIS A 230 -3.74 -0.08 -6.92
C HIS A 230 -3.86 0.95 -8.04
N GLY A 231 -4.56 2.06 -7.77
CA GLY A 231 -4.81 3.15 -8.72
C GLY A 231 -3.58 3.98 -9.10
N GLU A 232 -2.39 3.38 -9.01
CA GLU A 232 -1.12 3.96 -9.44
C GLU A 232 -0.94 3.65 -10.93
N ALA A 233 -0.77 4.70 -11.72
CA ALA A 233 -0.53 4.56 -13.15
C ALA A 233 0.88 4.04 -13.37
N TRP A 234 0.97 2.76 -13.73
CA TRP A 234 2.21 2.16 -14.23
C TRP A 234 2.64 2.85 -15.52
N PRO A 235 3.94 3.18 -15.68
CA PRO A 235 4.43 3.80 -16.89
C PRO A 235 4.29 2.81 -18.05
N VAL A 236 3.62 3.23 -19.12
CA VAL A 236 3.40 2.36 -20.29
C VAL A 236 4.20 2.90 -21.47
N GLY A 237 4.85 1.99 -22.22
CA GLY A 237 5.51 2.31 -23.48
C GLY A 237 7.04 2.18 -23.47
N PRO A 238 7.70 2.55 -24.58
CA PRO A 238 9.13 2.25 -24.80
C PRO A 238 10.06 2.96 -23.81
N MET A 239 9.60 4.02 -23.14
CA MET A 239 10.37 4.70 -22.12
C MET A 239 10.47 3.88 -20.82
N ALA A 240 9.46 3.07 -20.50
CA ALA A 240 9.40 2.28 -19.27
C ALA A 240 10.59 1.30 -19.19
N GLY A 241 10.80 0.49 -20.24
CA GLY A 241 11.95 -0.43 -20.30
C GLY A 241 13.31 0.28 -20.19
N LYS A 242 13.44 1.46 -20.83
CA LYS A 242 14.66 2.28 -20.71
C LYS A 242 14.86 2.81 -19.29
N LEU A 243 13.79 3.18 -18.60
CA LEU A 243 13.85 3.64 -17.21
C LEU A 243 14.27 2.50 -16.29
N ALA A 244 13.74 1.29 -16.46
CA ALA A 244 14.16 0.12 -15.69
C ALA A 244 15.67 -0.16 -15.84
N GLU A 245 16.19 -0.13 -17.08
CA GLU A 245 17.62 -0.32 -17.35
C GLU A 245 18.48 0.76 -16.68
N VAL A 246 18.06 2.04 -16.77
CA VAL A 246 18.79 3.16 -16.14
C VAL A 246 18.73 3.09 -14.61
N LEU A 247 17.58 2.71 -14.04
CA LEU A 247 17.40 2.58 -12.59
C LEU A 247 18.27 1.48 -11.97
N ALA A 248 18.57 0.42 -12.72
CA ALA A 248 19.46 -0.65 -12.31
C ALA A 248 20.97 -0.29 -12.43
N GLY A 249 21.31 0.74 -13.20
CA GLY A 249 22.70 1.15 -13.44
C GLY A 249 23.39 1.75 -12.20
N PRO A 250 24.74 1.77 -12.15
CA PRO A 250 25.48 2.35 -11.05
C PRO A 250 25.42 3.88 -11.07
N LEU A 251 25.34 4.47 -9.89
CA LEU A 251 25.20 5.89 -9.65
C LEU A 251 26.25 6.40 -8.66
N HIS A 252 26.80 7.55 -8.97
CA HIS A 252 27.64 8.34 -8.07
C HIS A 252 27.01 9.72 -7.90
N LEU A 253 26.60 10.03 -6.67
CA LEU A 253 25.99 11.31 -6.30
C LEU A 253 26.73 11.91 -5.11
N GLU A 254 27.10 13.19 -5.25
CA GLU A 254 27.66 14.00 -4.19
C GLU A 254 26.96 15.36 -4.19
N PHE A 255 26.00 15.53 -3.30
CA PHE A 255 25.32 16.79 -3.05
C PHE A 255 25.69 17.29 -1.66
N LEU A 256 26.28 18.48 -1.61
CA LEU A 256 26.69 19.17 -0.40
C LEU A 256 26.03 20.54 -0.38
N ASP A 257 24.97 20.69 0.41
CA ASP A 257 24.09 21.85 0.44
C ASP A 257 23.58 22.28 -0.96
N THR A 258 23.38 21.31 -1.86
CA THR A 258 22.90 21.57 -3.23
C THR A 258 21.39 21.77 -3.20
N PRO A 259 20.85 22.92 -3.64
CA PRO A 259 19.40 23.13 -3.60
C PRO A 259 18.67 22.20 -4.58
N VAL A 260 17.46 21.76 -4.21
CA VAL A 260 16.61 20.85 -5.02
C VAL A 260 16.49 21.31 -6.48
N ARG A 261 16.36 22.62 -6.73
CA ARG A 261 16.27 23.19 -8.09
C ARG A 261 17.48 22.90 -8.99
N ASP A 262 18.66 22.74 -8.40
CA ASP A 262 19.92 22.54 -9.10
C ASP A 262 20.26 21.04 -9.18
N ALA A 263 19.73 20.22 -8.26
CA ALA A 263 19.88 18.77 -8.28
C ALA A 263 19.12 18.09 -9.42
N ALA A 264 17.89 18.53 -9.73
CA ALA A 264 17.09 17.95 -10.81
C ALA A 264 17.76 18.00 -12.21
N PRO A 265 18.30 19.15 -12.70
CA PRO A 265 19.01 19.18 -13.97
C PRO A 265 20.32 18.37 -13.94
N PHE A 266 21.02 18.35 -12.80
CA PHE A 266 22.21 17.50 -12.64
C PHE A 266 21.89 16.01 -12.80
N LEU A 267 20.78 15.55 -12.22
CA LEU A 267 20.30 14.17 -12.37
C LEU A 267 19.90 13.86 -13.81
N ALA A 268 19.23 14.79 -14.51
CA ALA A 268 18.91 14.63 -15.93
C ALA A 268 20.19 14.45 -16.78
N ASP A 269 21.19 15.30 -16.56
CA ASP A 269 22.46 15.26 -17.29
C ASP A 269 23.27 14.00 -16.98
N THR A 270 23.22 13.51 -15.74
CA THR A 270 23.94 12.32 -15.29
C THR A 270 23.31 11.05 -15.85
N LEU A 271 21.99 10.92 -15.72
CA LEU A 271 21.24 9.71 -16.08
C LEU A 271 20.89 9.61 -17.57
N LYS A 272 21.03 10.71 -18.33
CA LYS A 272 20.67 10.80 -19.76
C LYS A 272 19.20 10.43 -20.03
N ILE A 273 18.33 10.69 -19.06
CA ILE A 273 16.87 10.58 -19.15
C ILE A 273 16.23 11.90 -18.71
N PRO A 274 15.02 12.23 -19.19
CA PRO A 274 14.31 13.41 -18.70
C PRO A 274 14.05 13.29 -17.20
N PHE A 275 14.50 14.31 -16.46
CA PHE A 275 14.27 14.43 -15.02
C PHE A 275 13.69 15.82 -14.74
N HIS A 276 12.48 15.87 -14.23
CA HIS A 276 11.73 17.11 -14.03
C HIS A 276 11.53 17.42 -12.55
N LEU A 277 11.43 18.71 -12.24
CA LEU A 277 11.08 19.20 -10.92
C LEU A 277 9.64 19.71 -10.92
N ASP A 278 8.78 19.11 -10.12
CA ASP A 278 7.42 19.58 -9.91
C ASP A 278 7.41 20.74 -8.89
N ARG A 279 7.73 21.94 -9.38
CA ARG A 279 7.75 23.16 -8.57
C ARG A 279 6.40 23.46 -7.93
N ARG A 280 5.32 23.15 -8.65
CA ARG A 280 3.97 23.43 -8.18
C ARG A 280 3.60 22.50 -7.03
N GLY A 281 3.90 21.20 -7.14
CA GLY A 281 3.70 20.25 -6.04
C GLY A 281 4.51 20.60 -4.79
N LEU A 282 5.76 21.05 -4.97
CA LEU A 282 6.58 21.56 -3.86
C LEU A 282 5.97 22.80 -3.19
N GLU A 283 5.56 23.80 -3.99
CA GLU A 283 4.93 25.02 -3.48
C GLU A 283 3.61 24.73 -2.75
N GLU A 284 2.78 23.82 -3.28
CA GLU A 284 1.52 23.39 -2.65
C GLU A 284 1.76 22.68 -1.30
N ALA A 285 2.87 21.95 -1.16
CA ALA A 285 3.30 21.32 0.09
C ALA A 285 4.06 22.27 1.04
N GLY A 286 4.25 23.55 0.66
CA GLY A 286 5.01 24.52 1.45
C GLY A 286 6.53 24.28 1.47
N LEU A 287 7.04 23.52 0.50
CA LEU A 287 8.47 23.27 0.33
C LEU A 287 9.07 24.27 -0.67
N GLU A 288 10.22 24.84 -0.33
CA GLU A 288 10.93 25.74 -1.22
C GLU A 288 11.88 24.98 -2.14
N ALA A 289 11.99 25.39 -3.40
CA ALA A 289 12.95 24.81 -4.35
C ALA A 289 14.44 25.10 -3.98
N THR A 290 14.65 25.94 -2.96
CA THR A 290 15.95 26.25 -2.33
C THR A 290 16.32 25.30 -1.20
N LEU A 291 15.46 24.32 -0.86
CA LEU A 291 15.75 23.28 0.12
C LEU A 291 17.10 22.60 -0.19
N PRO A 292 18.09 22.64 0.71
CA PRO A 292 19.40 22.02 0.47
C PRO A 292 19.31 20.50 0.61
N LEU A 293 19.88 19.80 -0.37
CA LEU A 293 20.07 18.36 -0.36
C LEU A 293 21.50 18.03 0.08
N ASN A 294 21.62 17.07 1.00
CA ASN A 294 22.87 16.59 1.53
C ASN A 294 22.91 15.07 1.42
N ILE A 295 23.55 14.56 0.38
CA ILE A 295 23.64 13.12 0.12
C ILE A 295 24.95 12.78 -0.58
N GLU A 296 25.62 11.73 -0.11
CA GLU A 296 26.83 11.19 -0.71
C GLU A 296 26.64 9.69 -0.89
N VAL A 297 26.59 9.23 -2.15
CA VAL A 297 26.51 7.82 -2.48
C VAL A 297 27.42 7.49 -3.64
N SER A 298 28.12 6.36 -3.55
CA SER A 298 29.07 5.90 -4.55
C SER A 298 28.83 4.44 -4.87
N ASP A 299 28.74 4.12 -6.17
CA ASP A 299 28.68 2.75 -6.69
C ASP A 299 27.43 1.98 -6.21
N VAL A 300 26.29 2.66 -6.18
CA VAL A 300 24.98 2.05 -5.87
C VAL A 300 24.06 2.09 -7.09
N PRO A 301 23.09 1.18 -7.21
CA PRO A 301 22.04 1.30 -8.24
C PRO A 301 21.33 2.66 -8.15
N VAL A 302 20.98 3.25 -9.29
CA VAL A 302 20.26 4.53 -9.35
C VAL A 302 18.97 4.48 -8.53
N GLY A 303 18.19 3.40 -8.62
CA GLY A 303 16.97 3.21 -7.82
C GLY A 303 17.24 3.29 -6.31
N ALA A 304 18.31 2.66 -5.83
CA ALA A 304 18.73 2.71 -4.43
C ALA A 304 19.24 4.11 -4.02
N GLY A 305 19.98 4.79 -4.90
CA GLY A 305 20.45 6.17 -4.65
C GLY A 305 19.30 7.18 -4.56
N LEU A 306 18.28 7.03 -5.41
CA LEU A 306 17.05 7.84 -5.35
C LEU A 306 16.23 7.52 -4.10
N GLN A 307 16.14 6.26 -3.69
CA GLN A 307 15.51 5.86 -2.42
C GLN A 307 16.21 6.51 -1.22
N ALA A 308 17.55 6.48 -1.19
CA ALA A 308 18.33 7.13 -0.14
C ALA A 308 18.09 8.65 -0.09
N LEU A 309 17.93 9.30 -1.24
CA LEU A 309 17.55 10.71 -1.33
C LEU A 309 16.18 10.96 -0.68
N THR A 310 15.18 10.12 -0.95
CA THR A 310 13.84 10.24 -0.33
C THR A 310 13.81 9.84 1.14
N ASP A 311 14.69 8.94 1.59
CA ASP A 311 14.79 8.54 2.99
C ASP A 311 15.40 9.66 3.85
N LEU A 312 16.36 10.40 3.29
CA LEU A 312 16.96 11.58 3.94
C LEU A 312 16.02 12.79 3.93
N HIS A 313 15.18 12.90 2.91
CA HIS A 313 14.20 13.98 2.73
C HIS A 313 12.78 13.40 2.58
N PRO A 314 12.16 12.95 3.70
CA PRO A 314 10.87 12.24 3.67
C PRO A 314 9.71 13.08 3.13
N GLU A 315 9.87 14.39 3.01
CA GLU A 315 8.95 15.33 2.37
C GLU A 315 9.00 15.30 0.83
N LEU A 316 10.03 14.69 0.25
CA LEU A 316 10.21 14.54 -1.20
C LEU A 316 9.84 13.12 -1.66
N ALA A 317 9.41 13.03 -2.91
CA ALA A 317 9.18 11.76 -3.60
C ALA A 317 9.72 11.84 -5.03
N VAL A 318 10.28 10.73 -5.52
CA VAL A 318 10.64 10.57 -6.93
C VAL A 318 9.66 9.58 -7.55
N VAL A 319 8.89 10.03 -8.52
CA VAL A 319 7.88 9.22 -9.21
C VAL A 319 8.27 8.96 -10.66
N VAL A 320 7.80 7.83 -11.18
CA VAL A 320 8.00 7.43 -12.57
C VAL A 320 6.80 7.85 -13.39
N THR A 321 7.04 8.49 -14.52
CA THR A 321 6.01 8.90 -15.49
C THR A 321 6.35 8.39 -16.88
N ASP A 322 5.38 8.43 -17.80
CA ASP A 322 5.58 7.98 -19.19
C ASP A 322 6.70 8.74 -19.94
N TYR A 323 7.07 9.93 -19.44
CA TYR A 323 8.04 10.82 -20.08
C TYR A 323 9.39 10.90 -19.35
N GLY A 324 9.54 10.25 -18.19
CA GLY A 324 10.76 10.29 -17.38
C GLY A 324 10.50 10.30 -15.88
N LEU A 325 11.50 10.76 -15.11
CA LEU A 325 11.42 10.86 -13.65
C LEU A 325 10.96 12.26 -13.23
N VAL A 326 10.16 12.34 -12.17
CA VAL A 326 9.72 13.61 -11.59
C VAL A 326 10.01 13.62 -10.10
N LEU A 327 10.75 14.63 -9.64
CA LEU A 327 10.92 14.93 -8.22
C LEU A 327 9.81 15.89 -7.79
N THR A 328 9.00 15.47 -6.83
CA THR A 328 7.82 16.21 -6.32
C THR A 328 7.76 16.12 -4.79
N ALA A 329 6.80 16.80 -4.18
CA ALA A 329 6.48 16.63 -2.77
C ALA A 329 5.79 15.28 -2.55
N ARG A 330 6.08 14.60 -1.43
CA ARG A 330 5.46 13.32 -1.08
C ARG A 330 3.94 13.41 -0.91
N GLU A 331 3.45 14.55 -0.43
CA GLU A 331 2.01 14.84 -0.29
C GLU A 331 1.42 15.49 -1.56
N GLY A 332 2.18 15.54 -2.65
CA GLY A 332 1.76 16.15 -3.91
C GLY A 332 0.85 15.24 -4.74
N GLN A 333 0.01 15.85 -5.59
CA GLN A 333 -0.93 15.12 -6.46
C GLN A 333 -0.26 14.11 -7.41
N LEU A 334 1.01 14.34 -7.78
CA LEU A 334 1.75 13.41 -8.62
C LEU A 334 2.21 12.17 -7.82
N ALA A 335 2.57 12.33 -6.55
CA ALA A 335 2.96 11.22 -5.68
C ALA A 335 1.81 10.22 -5.44
N GLU A 336 0.55 10.69 -5.47
CA GLU A 336 -0.63 9.84 -5.32
C GLU A 336 -1.01 9.07 -6.59
N ARG A 337 -0.59 9.56 -7.77
CA ARG A 337 -1.04 9.03 -9.07
C ARG A 337 -0.04 8.12 -9.74
N TYR A 338 1.22 8.26 -9.41
CA TYR A 338 2.32 7.60 -10.09
C TYR A 338 3.11 6.74 -9.12
N ILE A 339 3.61 5.63 -9.63
CA ILE A 339 4.45 4.70 -8.87
C ILE A 339 5.78 5.38 -8.48
N SER A 340 6.24 5.11 -7.27
CA SER A 340 7.55 5.59 -6.81
C SER A 340 8.69 4.95 -7.64
N ALA A 341 9.77 5.68 -7.89
CA ALA A 341 10.92 5.17 -8.64
C ALA A 341 11.55 3.94 -8.00
N HIS A 342 11.54 3.86 -6.66
CA HIS A 342 12.04 2.72 -5.93
C HIS A 342 11.13 1.49 -6.08
N THR A 343 9.80 1.65 -5.92
CA THR A 343 8.85 0.55 -6.12
C THR A 343 8.95 0.00 -7.54
N TYR A 344 8.95 0.90 -8.53
CA TYR A 344 9.09 0.53 -9.94
C TYR A 344 10.40 -0.23 -10.22
N TRP A 345 11.52 0.25 -9.69
CA TRP A 345 12.82 -0.42 -9.81
C TRP A 345 12.84 -1.81 -9.18
N ARG A 346 12.26 -1.98 -7.99
CA ARG A 346 12.24 -3.27 -7.30
C ARG A 346 11.42 -4.31 -8.07
N GLU A 347 10.22 -3.93 -8.50
CA GLU A 347 9.30 -4.86 -9.16
C GLU A 347 9.81 -5.25 -10.56
N THR A 348 10.43 -4.32 -11.29
CA THR A 348 11.06 -4.62 -12.59
C THR A 348 12.32 -5.49 -12.49
N LEU A 349 12.98 -5.56 -11.33
CA LEU A 349 14.09 -6.50 -11.11
C LEU A 349 13.58 -7.92 -10.82
N GLU A 350 12.50 -8.04 -10.05
CA GLU A 350 11.88 -9.33 -9.71
C GLU A 350 11.44 -10.06 -10.99
N ASP A 351 10.77 -9.36 -11.92
CA ASP A 351 10.35 -9.93 -13.21
C ASP A 351 11.54 -10.47 -14.03
N ARG A 352 12.71 -9.82 -13.95
CA ARG A 352 13.90 -10.20 -14.71
C ARG A 352 14.58 -11.45 -14.14
N GLU A 353 14.58 -11.62 -12.82
CA GLU A 353 15.11 -12.82 -12.17
C GLU A 353 14.26 -14.06 -12.51
N GLU A 354 12.94 -13.89 -12.66
CA GLU A 354 12.04 -14.96 -13.06
C GLU A 354 12.31 -15.43 -14.50
N GLU A 355 12.49 -14.50 -15.46
CA GLU A 355 12.83 -14.82 -16.84
C GLU A 355 14.17 -15.57 -16.95
N GLU A 356 15.21 -15.10 -16.25
CA GLU A 356 16.53 -15.75 -16.27
C GLU A 356 16.50 -17.16 -15.65
N SER A 357 15.68 -17.36 -14.61
CA SER A 357 15.49 -18.68 -14.00
C SER A 357 14.73 -19.67 -14.89
N ALA A 358 13.83 -19.17 -15.75
CA ALA A 358 13.05 -19.99 -16.67
C ALA A 358 13.91 -20.51 -17.85
N GLU A 359 14.91 -19.74 -18.29
CA GLU A 359 15.80 -20.18 -19.38
C GLU A 359 16.72 -21.34 -18.96
N ASP A 360 17.15 -21.37 -17.70
CA ASP A 360 18.03 -22.44 -17.19
C ASP A 360 17.29 -23.79 -16.97
N GLU A 361 15.96 -23.79 -16.86
CA GLU A 361 15.19 -25.03 -16.65
C GLU A 361 14.83 -25.75 -17.97
N VAL A 362 14.86 -25.06 -19.12
CA VAL A 362 14.45 -25.62 -20.43
C VAL A 362 15.50 -26.57 -21.05
N ASP A 363 16.76 -26.53 -20.62
CA ASP A 363 17.82 -27.41 -21.14
C ASP A 363 17.95 -28.76 -20.41
N GLY A 364 17.09 -29.05 -19.43
CA GLY A 364 17.16 -30.23 -18.57
C GLY A 364 16.72 -31.57 -19.18
N ASP A 365 15.79 -31.59 -20.16
CA ASP A 365 15.15 -32.85 -20.56
C ASP A 365 14.68 -32.95 -22.03
N THR A 366 15.44 -32.39 -22.97
CA THR A 366 15.30 -32.77 -24.39
C THR A 366 16.42 -33.70 -24.89
N ARG A 367 17.01 -34.50 -24.00
CA ARG A 367 17.60 -35.78 -24.45
C ARG A 367 16.47 -36.67 -24.94
N ARG A 368 15.96 -36.36 -26.13
CA ARG A 368 15.11 -37.26 -26.92
C ARG A 368 15.82 -38.61 -26.94
N PRO A 369 15.25 -39.67 -26.33
CA PRO A 369 15.80 -41.00 -26.44
C PRO A 369 15.88 -41.32 -27.93
N GLY A 370 17.07 -41.75 -28.35
CA GLY A 370 17.51 -41.71 -29.74
C GLY A 370 16.47 -42.20 -30.74
N THR A 371 16.19 -41.37 -31.74
CA THR A 371 15.80 -41.88 -33.04
C THR A 371 16.97 -42.72 -33.56
N PRO A 372 16.81 -44.04 -33.73
CA PRO A 372 17.87 -44.87 -34.25
C PRO A 372 18.15 -44.45 -35.70
N PHE A 373 19.34 -43.92 -35.94
CA PHE A 373 19.94 -43.87 -37.27
C PHE A 373 20.01 -45.30 -37.80
N GLY A 374 19.15 -45.60 -38.77
CA GLY A 374 19.08 -46.87 -39.46
C GLY A 374 18.52 -46.67 -40.85
N ARG A 375 19.34 -46.11 -41.74
CA ARG A 375 19.17 -46.33 -43.18
C ARG A 375 20.54 -46.42 -43.85
N ASP A 376 21.09 -47.62 -43.77
CA ASP A 376 21.97 -48.15 -44.79
C ASP A 376 21.19 -48.21 -46.11
N GLU A 377 21.51 -47.36 -47.07
CA GLU A 377 21.28 -47.65 -48.49
C GLU A 377 22.58 -47.42 -49.24
N SER A 378 23.39 -48.47 -49.20
CA SER A 378 24.34 -48.87 -50.23
C SER A 378 23.65 -49.02 -51.60
N GLY A 379 24.32 -48.53 -52.65
CA GLY A 379 24.05 -48.85 -54.06
C GLY A 379 24.66 -47.78 -54.94
N ASP A 380 25.85 -48.01 -55.52
CA ASP A 380 26.03 -48.53 -56.90
C ASP A 380 25.52 -47.54 -57.97
N ALA A 381 26.15 -47.26 -59.09
CA ALA A 381 27.44 -47.58 -59.71
C ALA A 381 27.45 -46.81 -61.05
N ALA A 382 28.64 -46.57 -61.61
CA ALA A 382 28.90 -46.24 -63.03
C ALA A 382 28.45 -44.82 -63.52
N GLU A 383 29.16 -44.12 -64.39
CA GLU A 383 30.29 -44.44 -65.29
C GLU A 383 31.04 -43.15 -65.63
#